data_AF-A0A940J4A2-F1
#
_entry.id   AF-A0A940J4A2-F1
#
_cell.length_a   1.000
_cell.length_b   1.000
_cell.length_c   1.000
_cell.angle_alpha   90.00
_cell.angle_beta   90.00
_cell.angle_gamma   90.00
#
_symmetry.space_group_name_H-M   'P 1'
#
loop_
_entity.id
_entity.type
_entity.pdbx_description
1 polymer ?
#
loop_
_entity_poly.entity_id
_entity_poly.type
_entity_poly.pdbx_seq_one_letter_code
_entity_poly.pdbx_strand_id
1 'polypeptide(L)'
;SALDMQTRTLMQDELLKLWSGTGGSVVFVTHDLEEAIALADRVFVLSARPGMLKRVYDIDLPRPRVTSQVRYEPQFIELSKHIWEDLRQEAVLA
;
A
#
# COMPACT_ATOMS: atom_id res chain seq x y z
N SER A 1 9.93 -8.25 15.89
CA SER A 1 9.89 -7.63 17.23
C SER A 1 8.71 -6.71 17.33
N ALA A 2 7.86 -6.91 18.34
CA ALA A 2 6.59 -6.21 18.49
C ALA A 2 6.83 -4.76 18.96
N LEU A 3 6.86 -3.82 18.01
CA LEU A 3 6.58 -2.42 18.33
C LEU A 3 5.08 -2.32 18.63
N ASP A 4 4.74 -1.72 19.77
CA ASP A 4 3.36 -1.47 20.16
C ASP A 4 2.62 -0.64 19.09
N MET A 5 1.35 -0.95 18.84
CA MET A 5 0.57 -0.47 17.70
C MET A 5 0.55 1.07 17.62
N GLN A 6 0.42 1.73 18.77
CA GLN A 6 0.42 3.20 18.86
C GLN A 6 1.78 3.81 18.48
N THR A 7 2.87 3.15 18.87
CA THR A 7 4.23 3.61 18.54
C THR A 7 4.52 3.43 17.05
N ARG A 8 4.00 2.37 16.43
CA ARG A 8 4.14 2.12 14.99
C ARG A 8 3.42 3.19 14.16
N THR A 9 2.20 3.56 14.54
CA THR A 9 1.43 4.61 13.85
C THR A 9 2.13 5.97 13.93
N LEU A 10 2.63 6.35 15.12
CA LEU A 10 3.40 7.59 15.29
C LEU A 10 4.67 7.64 14.43
N MET A 11 5.39 6.52 14.30
CA MET A 11 6.57 6.44 13.43
C MET A 11 6.19 6.53 11.95
N GLN A 12 5.09 5.91 11.54
CA GLN A 12 4.59 6.00 10.15
C GLN A 12 4.21 7.45 9.81
N ASP A 13 3.50 8.14 10.70
CA ASP A 13 3.13 9.55 10.49
C ASP A 13 4.34 10.47 10.39
N GLU A 14 5.35 10.27 11.23
CA GLU A 14 6.55 11.12 11.21
C GLU A 14 7.43 10.85 9.99
N LEU A 15 7.51 9.59 9.54
CA LEU A 15 8.14 9.22 8.28
C LEU A 15 7.46 9.91 7.09
N LEU A 16 6.12 9.92 7.07
CA LEU A 16 5.33 10.60 6.03
C LEU A 16 5.56 12.12 6.04
N LYS A 17 5.65 12.75 7.22
CA LYS A 17 5.98 14.19 7.33
C LYS A 17 7.37 14.50 6.80
N LEU A 18 8.40 13.75 7.20
CA LEU A 18 9.78 13.95 6.73
C LEU A 18 9.88 13.79 5.20
N TRP A 19 9.12 12.85 4.64
CA TRP A 19 9.07 12.64 3.19
C TRP A 19 8.35 13.75 2.44
N SER A 20 7.27 14.30 3.00
CA SER A 20 6.53 15.41 2.37
C SER A 20 7.37 16.66 2.15
N GLY A 21 8.42 16.88 2.95
CA GLY A 21 9.33 18.03 2.82
C GLY A 21 10.60 17.79 1.99
N THR A 22 10.95 16.54 1.67
CA THR A 22 12.26 16.18 1.07
C THR A 22 12.23 15.92 -0.43
N GLY A 23 11.05 15.65 -1.03
CA GLY A 23 10.94 15.35 -2.46
C GLY A 23 11.66 14.05 -2.90
N GLY A 24 12.08 13.22 -1.94
CA GLY A 24 12.74 11.94 -2.19
C GLY A 24 11.76 10.86 -2.64
N SER A 25 12.26 9.91 -3.44
CA SER A 25 11.50 8.70 -3.77
C SER A 25 11.49 7.73 -2.59
N VAL A 26 10.34 7.11 -2.37
CA VAL A 26 10.06 6.25 -1.22
C VAL A 26 9.59 4.89 -1.71
N VAL A 27 10.12 3.83 -1.12
CA VAL A 27 9.62 2.47 -1.32
C VAL A 27 9.15 1.92 0.03
N PHE A 28 7.87 1.59 0.11
CA PHE A 28 7.27 0.95 1.28
C PHE A 28 6.91 -0.49 0.95
N VAL A 29 7.33 -1.43 1.80
CA VAL A 29 7.02 -2.85 1.67
C VAL A 29 6.09 -3.22 2.82
N THR A 30 4.86 -3.58 2.50
CA THR A 30 3.83 -3.99 3.48
C THR A 30 3.11 -5.24 3.01
N HIS A 31 2.49 -5.93 3.97
CA HIS A 31 1.56 -7.03 3.72
C HIS A 31 0.09 -6.57 3.84
N ASP A 32 -0.14 -5.30 4.16
CA ASP A 32 -1.46 -4.70 4.28
C ASP A 32 -1.84 -4.01 2.97
N LEU A 33 -2.93 -4.47 2.37
CA LEU A 33 -3.44 -3.94 1.11
C LEU A 33 -3.97 -2.52 1.25
N GLU A 34 -4.66 -2.20 2.36
CA GLU A 34 -5.22 -0.87 2.56
C GLU A 34 -4.11 0.16 2.74
N GLU A 35 -3.06 -0.18 3.49
CA GLU A 35 -1.88 0.68 3.63
C GLU A 35 -1.22 0.92 2.26
N ALA A 36 -1.07 -0.13 1.45
CA ALA A 36 -0.43 0.00 0.13
C ALA A 36 -1.17 0.98 -0.78
N ILE A 37 -2.51 0.89 -0.86
CA ILE A 37 -3.32 1.78 -1.71
C ILE A 37 -3.41 3.19 -1.11
N ALA A 38 -3.59 3.31 0.21
CA ALA A 38 -3.77 4.62 0.83
C ALA A 38 -2.51 5.50 0.76
N LEU A 39 -1.32 4.90 0.82
CA LEU A 39 -0.06 5.63 0.94
C LEU A 39 0.68 5.83 -0.39
N ALA A 40 0.61 4.86 -1.30
CA ALA A 40 1.46 4.83 -2.48
C ALA A 40 0.85 5.55 -3.68
N ASP A 41 1.70 6.13 -4.53
CA ASP A 41 1.29 6.54 -5.89
C ASP A 41 1.29 5.36 -6.86
N ARG A 42 2.10 4.32 -6.57
CA ARG A 42 2.17 3.06 -7.33
C ARG A 42 2.30 1.86 -6.42
N VAL A 43 1.51 0.82 -6.68
CA VAL A 43 1.58 -0.47 -5.97
C VAL A 43 2.17 -1.52 -6.89
N PHE A 44 3.25 -2.17 -6.45
CA PHE A 44 3.92 -3.25 -7.16
C PHE A 44 3.53 -4.57 -6.49
N VAL A 45 2.87 -5.45 -7.23
CA VAL A 45 2.50 -6.80 -6.78
C VAL A 45 3.56 -7.78 -7.25
N LEU A 46 4.11 -8.56 -6.31
CA LEU A 46 5.07 -9.61 -6.60
C LEU A 46 4.38 -10.98 -6.64
N SER A 47 4.87 -11.87 -7.49
CA SER A 47 4.42 -13.27 -7.55
C SER A 47 4.90 -14.06 -6.32
N ALA A 48 4.26 -15.20 -6.08
CA ALA A 48 4.79 -16.26 -5.25
C ALA A 48 6.11 -16.77 -5.82
N ARG A 49 6.83 -17.62 -5.07
CA ARG A 49 8.18 -18.07 -5.43
C ARG A 49 8.24 -18.57 -6.89
N PRO A 50 9.18 -18.07 -7.71
CA PRO A 50 10.17 -17.03 -7.43
C PRO A 50 9.55 -15.62 -7.45
N GLY A 51 9.91 -14.75 -6.50
CA GLY A 51 9.32 -13.41 -6.33
C GLY A 51 9.64 -12.46 -7.48
N MET A 52 8.84 -12.51 -8.53
CA MET A 52 8.95 -11.72 -9.75
C MET A 52 7.88 -10.62 -9.75
N LEU A 53 8.10 -9.54 -10.49
CA LEU A 53 7.06 -8.52 -10.65
C LEU A 53 5.88 -9.11 -11.44
N LYS A 54 4.71 -9.20 -10.79
CA LYS A 54 3.46 -9.66 -11.42
C LYS A 54 2.75 -8.52 -12.12
N ARG A 55 2.49 -7.43 -11.40
CA ARG A 55 1.73 -6.28 -11.90
C ARG A 55 2.09 -4.99 -11.16
N VAL A 56 1.90 -3.86 -11.84
CA VAL A 56 1.97 -2.52 -11.25
C VAL A 56 0.60 -1.86 -11.38
N TYR A 57 0.16 -1.21 -10.31
CA TYR A 57 -1.06 -0.42 -10.27
C TYR A 57 -0.72 1.04 -10.01
N ASP A 58 -1.15 1.94 -10.88
CA ASP A 58 -1.15 3.37 -10.61
C ASP A 58 -2.33 3.73 -9.71
N ILE A 59 -2.07 4.46 -8.64
CA ILE A 59 -3.07 4.85 -7.64
C ILE A 59 -3.43 6.32 -7.86
N ASP A 60 -4.37 6.56 -8.76
CA ASP A 60 -4.86 7.90 -9.10
C ASP A 60 -5.97 8.38 -8.14
N LEU A 61 -5.75 8.22 -6.83
CA LEU A 61 -6.65 8.73 -5.79
C LEU A 61 -6.21 10.15 -5.39
N PRO A 62 -7.13 11.13 -5.28
CA PRO A 62 -6.77 12.49 -4.94
C PRO A 62 -6.13 12.58 -3.55
N ARG A 63 -5.13 13.45 -3.38
CA ARG A 63 -4.52 13.78 -2.08
C ARG A 63 -5.22 15.02 -1.49
N PRO A 64 -5.37 15.16 -0.15
CA PRO A 64 -4.82 14.30 0.90
C PRO A 64 -5.65 13.03 1.14
N ARG A 65 -4.98 11.89 1.29
CA ARG A 65 -5.62 10.60 1.58
C ARG A 65 -5.61 10.35 3.08
N VAL A 66 -6.78 10.14 3.66
CA VAL A 66 -6.92 9.68 5.04
C VAL A 66 -7.46 8.24 4.98
N THR A 67 -6.66 7.26 5.40
CA THR A 67 -6.98 5.82 5.24
C THR A 67 -8.38 5.45 5.72
N SER A 68 -8.83 6.03 6.84
CA SER A 68 -10.16 5.76 7.40
C SER A 68 -11.33 6.28 6.55
N GLN A 69 -11.09 7.20 5.62
CA GLN A 69 -12.11 7.81 4.76
C GLN A 69 -12.01 7.31 3.31
N VAL A 70 -10.80 7.30 2.76
CA VAL A 70 -10.55 6.96 1.34
C VAL A 70 -10.95 5.51 1.01
N ARG A 71 -10.94 4.60 1.99
CA ARG A 71 -11.33 3.19 1.79
C ARG A 71 -12.77 2.98 1.32
N TYR A 72 -13.62 4.00 1.50
CA TYR A 72 -15.02 3.96 1.08
C TYR A 72 -15.24 4.53 -0.32
N GLU A 73 -14.20 5.09 -0.95
CA GLU A 73 -14.31 5.61 -2.31
C GLU A 73 -14.45 4.48 -3.32
N PRO A 74 -15.32 4.63 -4.35
CA PRO A 74 -15.51 3.59 -5.35
C PRO A 74 -14.21 3.16 -6.04
N GLN A 75 -13.33 4.12 -6.35
CA GLN A 75 -12.03 3.84 -6.98
C GLN A 75 -11.12 3.01 -6.07
N PHE A 76 -11.10 3.32 -4.77
CA PHE A 76 -10.34 2.54 -3.79
C PHE A 76 -10.83 1.10 -3.72
N ILE A 77 -12.15 0.91 -3.68
CA ILE A 77 -12.78 -0.41 -3.62
C ILE A 77 -12.43 -1.22 -4.87
N GLU A 78 -12.47 -0.62 -6.06
CA GLU A 78 -12.10 -1.30 -7.31
C GLU A 78 -10.62 -1.66 -7.38
N LEU A 79 -9.73 -0.74 -6.97
CA LEU A 79 -8.29 -1.04 -6.85
C LEU A 79 -8.04 -2.19 -5.88
N SER A 80 -8.70 -2.15 -4.71
CA SER A 80 -8.60 -3.20 -3.69
C SER A 80 -9.02 -4.55 -4.21
N LYS A 81 -10.16 -4.63 -4.93
CA LYS A 81 -10.63 -5.88 -5.53
C LYS A 81 -9.61 -6.45 -6.53
N HIS A 82 -9.09 -5.62 -7.43
CA HIS A 82 -8.14 -6.08 -8.44
C HIS A 82 -6.83 -6.56 -7.84
N ILE A 83 -6.26 -5.81 -6.90
CA ILE A 83 -5.00 -6.19 -6.25
C ILE A 83 -5.21 -7.45 -5.40
N TRP A 84 -6.33 -7.55 -4.69
CA TRP A 84 -6.68 -8.74 -3.90
C TRP A 84 -6.84 -9.99 -4.77
N GLU A 85 -7.40 -9.86 -5.98
CA GLU A 85 -7.48 -10.97 -6.94
C GLU A 85 -6.09 -11.47 -7.34
N ASP A 86 -5.21 -10.55 -7.71
CA ASP A 86 -3.84 -10.87 -8.08
C ASP A 86 -3.09 -11.56 -6.93
N LEU A 87 -3.21 -11.06 -5.70
CA LEU A 87 -2.62 -11.65 -4.49
C LEU A 87 -3.18 -13.04 -4.19
N ARG A 88 -4.49 -13.23 -4.33
CA ARG A 88 -5.14 -14.53 -4.06
C ARG A 88 -4.67 -15.61 -5.03
N GLN A 89 -4.52 -15.26 -6.31
CA GLN A 89 -3.96 -16.20 -7.29
C GLN A 89 -2.56 -16.65 -6.90
N GLU A 90 -1.72 -15.75 -6.40
CA GLU A 90 -0.37 -16.10 -5.93
C GLU A 90 -0.39 -16.93 -4.66
N ALA A 91 -1.30 -16.66 -3.73
CA ALA A 91 -1.45 -17.45 -2.51
C ALA A 91 -1.87 -18.92 -2.78
N VAL A 92 -2.57 -19.19 -3.89
CA VAL A 92 -2.94 -20.56 -4.30
C VAL A 92 -1.77 -21.28 -4.98
N LEU A 93 -0.82 -20.55 -5.57
CA LEU A 93 0.34 -21.11 -6.27
C LEU A 93 1.54 -21.38 -5.34
N ALA A 94 1.55 -20.78 -4.14
CA ALA A 94 2.61 -20.87 -3.14
C ALA A 94 2.56 -22.16 -2.31
#